data_AF-A0A955E0H7-F1
#
_entry.id   AF-A0A955E0H7-F1
#
_cell.length_a   1.000
_cell.length_b   1.000
_cell.length_c   1.000
_cell.angle_alpha   90.00
_cell.angle_beta   90.00
_cell.angle_gamma   90.00
#
_symmetry.space_group_name_H-M   'P 1'
#
loop_
_entity.id
_entity.type
_entity.pdbx_description
1 polymer ?
#
loop_
_entity_poly.entity_id
_entity_poly.type
_entity_poly.pdbx_seq_one_letter_code
_entity_poly.pdbx_strand_id
1 'polypeptide(L)'
;MKARVFALLVIYYQKIRNNTSSRLVQFVILNLVLTLYNVIAPILKLDQINERVPLFYYMPWGNLQLVPKNYIFLVPSINLVLIGTGVLLYFVAKKYQFQYLDMLSIFTSSISNVLLTLSLYRSIYISSTPESISAGSAAIQFISPFFIALGLAYLLTPKFISVLTERGVVTNPLLHRHPGMLLAKPSARGGGFIFYLVFLAVSVVTVGFTKELTGIYLVAGILATLGLLDDFQNTNAKSRLKFIENPVLRLALLYITSYLFILFGISIKYIGNPAGGIFDFNSFSIVINNTPVFFLSVTITLLWVVWVLNLLSWSNGIDAQYGGMVGIALVVISILALRFGSTDIAALNYSKIALIAAGAAFGITFYTWHPSKIMWGFGAMSVGSIIAALSILIGSKIAVSMLVVLLPFIDSAVTIIRRILNGQNPLKSDRKHLHHLLLDRGWSIKKTALFYWATTAVFGILGLITADKNMALVIISIGGTLAFIIASLNISAHRKARK
;
A
#
# COMPACT_ATOMS: atom_id res chain seq x y z
N MET A 1 -28.01 -38.75 5.77
CA MET A 1 -27.26 -37.46 5.84
C MET A 1 -25.76 -37.61 5.54
N LYS A 2 -25.05 -38.58 6.13
CA LYS A 2 -23.60 -38.79 5.92
C LYS A 2 -23.19 -39.12 4.47
N ALA A 3 -23.98 -39.88 3.73
CA ALA A 3 -23.69 -40.24 2.33
C ALA A 3 -23.75 -39.04 1.35
N ARG A 4 -24.65 -38.08 1.57
CA ARG A 4 -24.75 -36.86 0.74
C ARG A 4 -23.57 -35.90 0.98
N VAL A 5 -23.07 -35.82 2.22
CA VAL A 5 -21.89 -35.01 2.56
C VAL A 5 -20.62 -35.62 1.96
N PHE A 6 -20.50 -36.96 1.98
CA PHE A 6 -19.39 -37.66 1.35
C PHE A 6 -19.40 -37.50 -0.19
N ALA A 7 -20.58 -37.62 -0.83
CA ALA A 7 -20.72 -37.37 -2.26
C ALA A 7 -20.38 -35.91 -2.63
N LEU A 8 -20.77 -34.92 -1.82
CA LEU A 8 -20.39 -33.52 -2.00
C LEU A 8 -18.89 -33.29 -1.84
N LEU A 9 -18.24 -33.97 -0.89
CA LEU A 9 -16.78 -33.91 -0.71
C LEU A 9 -16.03 -34.56 -1.87
N VAL A 10 -16.55 -35.66 -2.43
CA VAL A 10 -15.97 -36.32 -3.61
C VAL A 10 -16.15 -35.46 -4.86
N ILE A 11 -17.32 -34.84 -5.06
CA ILE A 11 -17.58 -33.89 -6.16
C ILE A 11 -16.69 -32.64 -6.00
N TYR A 12 -16.54 -32.12 -4.78
CA TYR A 12 -15.67 -30.99 -4.48
C TYR A 12 -14.19 -31.33 -4.69
N TYR A 13 -13.76 -32.52 -4.28
CA TYR A 13 -12.42 -33.05 -4.51
C TYR A 13 -12.13 -33.28 -6.00
N GLN A 14 -13.09 -33.83 -6.76
CA GLN A 14 -13.00 -33.95 -8.22
C GLN A 14 -12.97 -32.59 -8.92
N LYS A 15 -13.70 -31.59 -8.41
CA LYS A 15 -13.69 -30.20 -8.92
C LYS A 15 -12.37 -29.48 -8.64
N ILE A 16 -11.72 -29.74 -7.50
CA ILE A 16 -10.36 -29.28 -7.18
C ILE A 16 -9.32 -29.97 -8.08
N ARG A 17 -9.47 -31.28 -8.31
CA ARG A 17 -8.57 -32.08 -9.16
C ARG A 17 -8.64 -31.64 -10.64
N ASN A 18 -9.82 -31.31 -11.14
CA ASN A 18 -10.05 -30.90 -12.53
C ASN A 18 -9.60 -29.45 -12.86
N ASN A 19 -9.21 -28.64 -11.87
CA ASN A 19 -8.75 -27.27 -12.09
C ASN A 19 -7.22 -27.17 -12.28
N THR A 20 -6.53 -28.30 -12.47
CA THR A 20 -5.07 -28.36 -12.69
C THR A 20 -4.66 -27.98 -14.11
N SER A 21 -5.50 -28.25 -15.11
CA SER A 21 -5.23 -27.90 -16.52
C SER A 21 -5.27 -26.38 -16.76
N SER A 22 -6.24 -25.67 -16.17
CA SER A 22 -6.38 -24.22 -16.30
C SER A 22 -5.19 -23.47 -15.69
N ARG A 23 -4.62 -23.99 -14.59
CA ARG A 23 -3.47 -23.41 -13.89
C ARG A 23 -2.17 -23.53 -14.68
N LEU A 24 -1.96 -24.68 -15.33
CA LEU A 24 -0.82 -24.89 -16.22
C LEU A 24 -0.90 -23.95 -17.44
N VAL A 25 -2.08 -23.78 -18.02
CA VAL A 25 -2.29 -22.88 -19.15
C VAL A 25 -2.00 -21.42 -18.76
N GLN A 26 -2.50 -20.96 -17.60
CA GLN A 26 -2.18 -19.62 -17.10
C GLN A 26 -0.69 -19.42 -16.83
N PHE A 27 -0.02 -20.44 -16.28
CA PHE A 27 1.43 -20.44 -16.09
C PHE A 27 2.17 -20.30 -17.43
N VAL A 28 1.81 -21.11 -18.42
CA VAL A 28 2.44 -21.09 -19.74
C VAL A 28 2.24 -19.73 -20.40
N ILE A 29 1.02 -19.19 -20.42
CA ILE A 29 0.75 -17.89 -21.05
C ILE A 29 1.55 -16.77 -20.40
N LEU A 30 1.50 -16.65 -19.06
CA LEU A 30 2.24 -15.62 -18.33
C LEU A 30 3.75 -15.72 -18.60
N ASN A 31 4.30 -16.92 -18.45
CA ASN A 31 5.74 -17.12 -18.59
C ASN A 31 6.21 -16.98 -20.04
N LEU A 32 5.40 -17.37 -21.02
CA LEU A 32 5.69 -17.18 -22.44
C LEU A 32 5.75 -15.70 -22.79
N VAL A 33 4.74 -14.91 -22.39
CA VAL A 33 4.70 -13.46 -22.66
C VAL A 33 5.92 -12.76 -22.04
N LEU A 34 6.24 -13.06 -20.78
CA LEU A 34 7.40 -12.50 -20.10
C LEU A 34 8.73 -12.94 -20.72
N THR A 35 8.84 -14.20 -21.14
CA THR A 35 10.05 -14.71 -21.80
C THR A 35 10.24 -14.09 -23.18
N LEU A 36 9.17 -13.94 -23.96
CA LEU A 36 9.21 -13.24 -25.24
C LEU A 36 9.66 -11.79 -25.06
N TYR A 37 9.13 -11.10 -24.06
CA TYR A 37 9.62 -9.77 -23.70
C TYR A 37 11.11 -9.78 -23.36
N ASN A 38 11.57 -10.75 -22.57
CA ASN A 38 12.97 -10.85 -22.14
C ASN A 38 13.96 -11.11 -23.29
N VAL A 39 13.50 -11.75 -24.37
CA VAL A 39 14.31 -11.98 -25.57
C VAL A 39 14.24 -10.78 -26.51
N ILE A 40 13.04 -10.23 -26.74
CA ILE A 40 12.82 -9.18 -27.74
C ILE A 40 13.35 -7.82 -27.26
N ALA A 41 13.12 -7.45 -25.99
CA ALA A 41 13.45 -6.12 -25.49
C ALA A 41 14.95 -5.76 -25.59
N PRO A 42 15.89 -6.66 -25.24
CA PRO A 42 17.32 -6.38 -25.42
C PRO A 42 17.73 -6.27 -26.89
N ILE A 43 17.16 -7.08 -27.78
CA ILE A 43 17.45 -7.04 -29.22
C ILE A 43 17.06 -5.67 -29.80
N LEU A 44 15.85 -5.19 -29.49
CA LEU A 44 15.35 -3.91 -29.99
C LEU A 44 16.08 -2.68 -29.44
N LYS A 45 16.80 -2.85 -28.34
CA LYS A 45 17.42 -1.73 -27.59
C LYS A 45 18.95 -1.80 -27.56
N LEU A 46 19.56 -2.80 -28.19
CA LEU A 46 21.00 -3.07 -28.07
C LEU A 46 21.87 -1.87 -28.45
N ASP A 47 21.49 -1.15 -29.51
CA ASP A 47 22.22 0.00 -30.03
C ASP A 47 22.03 1.27 -29.17
N GLN A 48 21.00 1.29 -28.32
CA GLN A 48 20.66 2.43 -27.46
C GLN A 48 21.27 2.32 -26.06
N ILE A 49 21.87 1.16 -25.75
CA ILE A 49 22.38 0.79 -24.44
C ILE A 49 23.90 1.04 -24.37
N ASN A 50 24.35 1.62 -23.26
CA ASN A 50 25.75 1.84 -22.91
C ASN A 50 26.56 0.53 -22.99
N GLU A 51 27.87 0.63 -23.30
CA GLU A 51 28.77 -0.53 -23.39
C GLU A 51 28.84 -1.39 -22.13
N ARG A 52 28.51 -0.79 -20.98
CA ARG A 52 28.48 -1.47 -19.67
C ARG A 52 27.12 -1.33 -19.02
N VAL A 53 26.53 -2.46 -18.64
CA VAL A 53 25.17 -2.57 -18.12
C VAL A 53 25.15 -3.39 -16.83
N PRO A 54 24.21 -3.13 -15.90
CA PRO A 54 24.00 -4.01 -14.76
C PRO A 54 23.30 -5.29 -15.24
N LEU A 55 23.86 -6.46 -14.91
CA LEU A 55 23.31 -7.75 -15.34
C LEU A 55 22.01 -8.10 -14.62
N PHE A 56 21.98 -7.84 -13.32
CA PHE A 56 20.84 -8.05 -12.45
C PHE A 56 20.50 -6.74 -11.74
N TYR A 57 19.52 -6.81 -10.85
CA TYR A 57 19.14 -5.72 -10.00
C TYR A 57 20.35 -5.01 -9.37
N TYR A 58 20.60 -3.77 -9.82
CA TYR A 58 21.72 -2.95 -9.34
C TYR A 58 21.43 -2.47 -7.92
N MET A 59 22.16 -3.01 -6.94
CA MET A 59 22.26 -2.39 -5.62
C MET A 59 23.21 -1.17 -5.68
N PRO A 60 23.08 -0.18 -4.79
CA PRO A 60 23.81 1.10 -4.88
C PRO A 60 25.36 1.03 -4.75
N TRP A 61 26.01 -0.12 -4.62
CA TRP A 61 27.46 -0.25 -4.36
C TRP A 61 28.40 -0.16 -5.60
N GLY A 62 28.03 0.61 -6.63
CA GLY A 62 28.99 1.13 -7.61
C GLY A 62 29.28 0.27 -8.86
N ASN A 63 30.01 0.87 -9.80
CA ASN A 63 30.35 0.42 -11.16
C ASN A 63 31.01 -0.98 -11.28
N LEU A 64 31.32 -1.65 -10.15
CA LEU A 64 31.96 -2.96 -10.10
C LEU A 64 31.04 -4.13 -10.53
N GLN A 65 29.72 -3.89 -10.62
CA GLN A 65 28.73 -4.89 -11.07
C GLN A 65 28.32 -4.75 -12.54
N LEU A 66 28.96 -3.84 -13.29
CA LEU A 66 28.64 -3.64 -14.69
C LEU A 66 29.37 -4.66 -15.56
N VAL A 67 28.62 -5.32 -16.43
CA VAL A 67 29.12 -6.28 -17.41
C VAL A 67 29.05 -5.67 -18.81
N PRO A 68 29.83 -6.17 -19.79
CA PRO A 68 29.66 -5.77 -21.18
C PRO A 68 28.21 -5.96 -21.65
N LYS A 69 27.66 -5.04 -22.45
CA LYS A 69 26.25 -5.05 -22.87
C LYS A 69 25.74 -6.37 -23.43
N ASN A 70 26.61 -7.17 -24.06
CA ASN A 70 26.29 -8.49 -24.59
C ASN A 70 25.85 -9.49 -23.51
N TYR A 71 26.26 -9.30 -22.25
CA TYR A 71 25.87 -10.17 -21.14
C TYR A 71 24.39 -10.00 -20.75
N ILE A 72 23.70 -8.95 -21.23
CA ILE A 72 22.27 -8.75 -20.97
C ILE A 72 21.41 -9.94 -21.45
N PHE A 73 21.89 -10.69 -22.45
CA PHE A 73 21.28 -11.91 -22.97
C PHE A 73 21.41 -13.13 -22.04
N LEU A 74 22.20 -13.05 -20.96
CA LEU A 74 22.19 -14.09 -19.93
C LEU A 74 20.88 -14.08 -19.13
N VAL A 75 20.22 -12.94 -18.97
CA VAL A 75 18.94 -12.85 -18.23
C VAL A 75 17.85 -13.72 -18.86
N PRO A 76 17.52 -13.61 -20.17
CA PRO A 76 16.57 -14.52 -20.81
C PRO A 76 17.04 -15.99 -20.79
N SER A 77 18.36 -16.24 -20.88
CA SER A 77 18.91 -17.61 -20.82
C SER A 77 18.70 -18.26 -19.45
N ILE A 78 18.99 -17.54 -18.37
CA ILE A 78 18.76 -17.98 -16.98
C ILE A 78 17.26 -18.19 -16.75
N ASN A 79 16.43 -17.29 -17.28
CA ASN A 79 14.98 -17.40 -17.17
C ASN A 79 14.44 -18.69 -17.81
N LEU A 80 14.91 -19.03 -19.02
CA LEU A 80 14.55 -20.28 -19.69
C LEU A 80 14.95 -21.51 -18.87
N VAL A 81 16.14 -21.51 -18.27
CA VAL A 81 16.60 -22.60 -17.40
C VAL A 81 15.71 -22.73 -16.16
N LEU A 82 15.35 -21.61 -15.50
CA LEU A 82 14.49 -21.63 -14.32
C LEU A 82 13.08 -22.12 -14.64
N ILE A 83 12.48 -21.66 -15.74
CA ILE A 83 11.16 -22.13 -16.20
C ILE A 83 11.23 -23.61 -16.55
N GLY A 84 12.25 -24.05 -17.29
CA GLY A 84 12.46 -25.45 -17.66
C GLY A 84 12.60 -26.35 -16.43
N THR A 85 13.39 -25.92 -15.45
CA THR A 85 13.57 -26.62 -14.17
C THR A 85 12.25 -26.70 -13.40
N GLY A 86 11.48 -25.61 -13.35
CA GLY A 86 10.16 -25.57 -12.74
C GLY A 86 9.17 -26.55 -13.38
N VAL A 87 9.13 -26.60 -14.71
CA VAL A 87 8.27 -27.53 -15.46
C VAL A 87 8.70 -28.98 -15.24
N LEU A 88 10.00 -29.26 -15.22
CA LEU A 88 10.52 -30.60 -14.92
C LEU A 88 10.14 -31.04 -13.51
N LEU A 89 10.35 -30.17 -12.51
CA LEU A 89 9.93 -30.42 -11.12
C LEU A 89 8.42 -30.60 -10.99
N TYR A 90 7.61 -29.89 -11.76
CA TYR A 90 6.17 -30.09 -11.82
C TYR A 90 5.80 -31.51 -12.27
N PHE A 91 6.40 -32.00 -13.38
CA PHE A 91 6.13 -33.35 -13.88
C PHE A 91 6.64 -34.43 -12.94
N VAL A 92 7.81 -34.25 -12.33
CA VAL A 92 8.35 -35.18 -11.30
C VAL A 92 7.43 -35.21 -10.08
N ALA A 93 7.05 -34.04 -9.55
CA ALA A 93 6.14 -33.94 -8.41
C ALA A 93 4.80 -34.63 -8.69
N LYS A 94 4.26 -34.47 -9.90
CA LYS A 94 3.03 -35.12 -10.35
C LYS A 94 3.18 -36.63 -10.51
N LYS A 95 4.30 -37.10 -11.05
CA LYS A 95 4.62 -38.53 -11.24
C LYS A 95 4.67 -39.27 -9.90
N TYR A 96 5.30 -38.68 -8.89
CA TYR A 96 5.48 -39.28 -7.57
C TYR A 96 4.42 -38.86 -6.55
N GLN A 97 3.35 -38.16 -6.98
CA GLN A 97 2.24 -37.71 -6.14
C GLN A 97 2.67 -36.86 -4.91
N PHE A 98 3.74 -36.08 -5.04
CA PHE A 98 4.15 -35.16 -3.99
C PHE A 98 3.12 -34.04 -3.84
N GLN A 99 2.47 -33.99 -2.68
CA GLN A 99 1.43 -33.00 -2.40
C GLN A 99 2.02 -31.58 -2.40
N TYR A 100 1.43 -30.65 -3.17
CA TYR A 100 1.77 -29.22 -3.25
C TYR A 100 3.10 -28.84 -3.95
N LEU A 101 4.01 -29.80 -4.19
CA LEU A 101 5.33 -29.53 -4.76
C LEU A 101 5.26 -29.18 -6.25
N ASP A 102 4.23 -29.68 -6.93
CA ASP A 102 3.84 -29.33 -8.29
C ASP A 102 3.40 -27.85 -8.41
N MET A 103 2.62 -27.38 -7.45
CA MET A 103 2.17 -25.98 -7.37
C MET A 103 3.31 -25.04 -7.00
N LEU A 104 4.14 -25.44 -6.04
CA LEU A 104 5.28 -24.64 -5.58
C LEU A 104 6.28 -24.40 -6.72
N SER A 105 6.63 -25.44 -7.49
CA SER A 105 7.59 -25.34 -8.60
C SER A 105 7.12 -24.39 -9.72
N ILE A 106 5.85 -24.46 -10.12
CA ILE A 106 5.25 -23.54 -11.10
C ILE A 106 5.19 -22.10 -10.56
N PHE A 107 4.85 -21.94 -9.29
CA PHE A 107 4.71 -20.61 -8.67
C PHE A 107 6.07 -19.92 -8.49
N THR A 108 7.07 -20.61 -7.95
CA THR A 108 8.43 -20.06 -7.77
C THR A 108 9.04 -19.67 -9.11
N SER A 109 8.88 -20.51 -10.13
CA SER A 109 9.40 -20.22 -11.48
C SER A 109 8.73 -19.00 -12.11
N SER A 110 7.42 -18.82 -11.90
CA SER A 110 6.73 -17.61 -12.37
C SER A 110 7.19 -16.35 -11.66
N ILE A 111 7.40 -16.42 -10.34
CA ILE A 111 7.92 -15.29 -9.57
C ILE A 111 9.32 -14.93 -10.05
N SER A 112 10.19 -15.93 -10.20
CA SER A 112 11.54 -15.72 -10.72
C SER A 112 11.53 -15.06 -12.10
N ASN A 113 10.66 -15.51 -13.01
CA ASN A 113 10.51 -14.91 -14.33
C ASN A 113 10.03 -13.46 -14.25
N VAL A 114 9.02 -13.17 -13.42
CA VAL A 114 8.57 -11.78 -13.17
C VAL A 114 9.73 -10.93 -12.66
N LEU A 115 10.49 -11.39 -11.67
CA LEU A 115 11.62 -10.66 -11.11
C LEU A 115 12.76 -10.43 -12.13
N LEU A 116 13.08 -11.43 -12.96
CA LEU A 116 14.09 -11.32 -14.01
C LEU A 116 13.64 -10.37 -15.13
N THR A 117 12.37 -10.42 -15.52
CA THR A 117 11.80 -9.52 -16.53
C THR A 117 11.87 -8.08 -16.08
N LEU A 118 11.48 -7.86 -14.83
CA LEU A 118 11.53 -6.59 -14.18
C LEU A 118 12.98 -6.07 -14.02
N SER A 119 13.92 -6.95 -13.67
CA SER A 119 15.36 -6.64 -13.63
C SER A 119 15.88 -6.22 -15.01
N LEU A 120 15.54 -6.96 -16.06
CA LEU A 120 15.97 -6.68 -17.43
C LEU A 120 15.45 -5.33 -17.92
N TYR A 121 14.17 -5.03 -17.68
CA TYR A 121 13.59 -3.73 -18.00
C TYR A 121 14.36 -2.60 -17.35
N ARG A 122 14.69 -2.72 -16.05
CA ARG A 122 15.46 -1.74 -15.30
C ARG A 122 16.88 -1.57 -15.88
N SER A 123 17.56 -2.67 -16.20
CA SER A 123 18.92 -2.64 -16.76
C SER A 123 18.96 -1.91 -18.10
N ILE A 124 18.02 -2.19 -18.99
CA ILE A 124 17.88 -1.49 -20.28
C ILE A 124 17.62 -0.01 -20.05
N TYR A 125 16.67 0.31 -19.15
CA TYR A 125 16.29 1.68 -18.82
C TYR A 125 17.47 2.52 -18.35
N ILE A 126 18.20 2.06 -17.33
CA ILE A 126 19.26 2.84 -16.68
C ILE A 126 20.47 2.98 -17.60
N SER A 127 20.69 1.99 -18.45
CA SER A 127 21.84 1.96 -19.35
C SER A 127 21.57 2.62 -20.69
N SER A 128 20.36 3.15 -20.94
CA SER A 128 20.07 3.85 -22.20
C SER A 128 20.74 5.23 -22.23
N THR A 129 21.40 5.60 -23.32
CA THR A 129 22.11 6.89 -23.43
C THR A 129 21.15 8.09 -23.38
N PRO A 130 21.49 9.21 -22.70
CA PRO A 130 20.61 10.38 -22.58
C PRO A 130 20.20 11.00 -23.93
N GLU A 131 21.09 11.04 -24.92
CA GLU A 131 20.79 11.55 -26.28
C GLU A 131 19.71 10.73 -27.00
N SER A 132 19.52 9.46 -26.63
CA SER A 132 18.47 8.60 -27.17
C SER A 132 17.12 8.77 -26.48
N ILE A 133 17.07 9.47 -25.33
CA ILE A 133 15.87 9.65 -24.52
C ILE A 133 15.33 11.06 -24.76
N SER A 134 14.40 11.19 -25.71
CA SER A 134 13.56 12.38 -25.84
C SER A 134 12.87 12.74 -24.50
N ALA A 135 12.57 14.03 -24.29
CA ALA A 135 11.83 14.48 -23.11
C ALA A 135 10.49 13.73 -22.92
N GLY A 136 9.83 13.34 -24.03
CA GLY A 136 8.63 12.51 -24.02
C GLY A 136 8.90 11.10 -23.48
N SER A 137 9.98 10.45 -23.91
CA SER A 137 10.36 9.13 -23.38
C SER A 137 10.73 9.16 -21.90
N ALA A 138 11.37 10.23 -21.39
CA ALA A 138 11.66 10.37 -19.96
C ALA A 138 10.39 10.50 -19.11
N ALA A 139 9.38 11.25 -19.58
CA ALA A 139 8.09 11.36 -18.90
C ALA A 139 7.31 10.04 -18.89
N ILE A 140 7.27 9.34 -20.03
CA ILE A 140 6.66 8.00 -20.13
C ILE A 140 7.34 7.04 -19.15
N GLN A 141 8.67 7.05 -19.14
CA GLN A 141 9.49 6.27 -18.24
C GLN A 141 9.20 6.55 -16.77
N PHE A 142 9.03 7.81 -16.39
CA PHE A 142 8.70 8.22 -15.02
C PHE A 142 7.30 7.78 -14.57
N ILE A 143 6.29 7.88 -15.45
CA ILE A 143 4.90 7.57 -15.13
C ILE A 143 4.59 6.07 -15.32
N SER A 144 5.35 5.36 -16.15
CA SER A 144 5.13 3.92 -16.43
C SER A 144 4.97 3.03 -15.18
N PRO A 145 5.70 3.22 -14.05
CA PRO A 145 5.52 2.41 -12.85
C PRO A 145 4.13 2.54 -12.22
N PHE A 146 3.47 3.71 -12.35
CA PHE A 146 2.08 3.90 -11.92
C PHE A 146 1.15 2.95 -12.68
N PHE A 147 1.25 2.93 -14.01
CA PHE A 147 0.38 2.11 -14.86
C PHE A 147 0.69 0.62 -14.72
N ILE A 148 1.96 0.25 -14.54
CA ILE A 148 2.36 -1.13 -14.25
C ILE A 148 1.75 -1.59 -12.93
N ALA A 149 1.86 -0.78 -11.86
CA ALA A 149 1.26 -1.11 -10.56
C ALA A 149 -0.27 -1.20 -10.63
N LEU A 150 -0.92 -0.28 -11.36
CA LEU A 150 -2.36 -0.29 -11.59
C LEU A 150 -2.80 -1.57 -12.32
N GLY A 151 -2.13 -1.91 -13.43
CA GLY A 151 -2.42 -3.11 -14.21
C GLY A 151 -2.19 -4.39 -13.40
N LEU A 152 -1.05 -4.51 -12.70
CA LEU A 152 -0.75 -5.67 -11.86
C LEU A 152 -1.75 -5.82 -10.70
N ALA A 153 -2.08 -4.73 -10.01
CA ALA A 153 -3.11 -4.74 -8.98
C ALA A 153 -4.47 -5.18 -9.55
N TYR A 154 -4.85 -4.65 -10.72
CA TYR A 154 -6.09 -5.03 -11.38
C TYR A 154 -6.13 -6.52 -11.77
N LEU A 155 -5.03 -7.06 -12.29
CA LEU A 155 -4.95 -8.45 -12.78
C LEU A 155 -4.78 -9.49 -11.66
N LEU A 156 -4.02 -9.17 -10.62
CA LEU A 156 -3.70 -10.11 -9.54
C LEU A 156 -4.80 -10.19 -8.46
N THR A 157 -5.56 -9.10 -8.26
CA THR A 157 -6.59 -9.05 -7.21
C THR A 157 -7.68 -10.13 -7.33
N PRO A 158 -8.24 -10.48 -8.51
CA PRO A 158 -9.21 -11.57 -8.63
C PRO A 158 -8.70 -12.93 -8.14
N LYS A 159 -7.46 -13.26 -8.50
CA LYS A 159 -6.81 -14.51 -8.08
C LYS A 159 -6.52 -14.49 -6.58
N PHE A 160 -6.17 -13.34 -6.03
CA PHE A 160 -6.01 -13.20 -4.59
C PHE A 160 -7.34 -13.35 -3.83
N ILE A 161 -8.43 -12.78 -4.35
CA ILE A 161 -9.79 -12.95 -3.81
C ILE A 161 -10.19 -14.43 -3.79
N SER A 162 -9.94 -15.19 -4.87
CA SER A 162 -10.28 -16.61 -4.91
C SER A 162 -9.53 -17.39 -3.83
N VAL A 163 -8.23 -17.14 -3.66
CA VAL A 163 -7.41 -17.80 -2.62
C VAL A 163 -7.92 -17.49 -1.22
N LEU A 164 -8.25 -16.24 -0.92
CA LEU A 164 -8.80 -15.85 0.38
C LEU A 164 -10.17 -16.47 0.65
N THR A 165 -11.00 -16.55 -0.39
CA THR A 165 -12.32 -17.18 -0.32
C THR A 165 -12.20 -18.68 -0.03
N GLU A 166 -11.29 -19.37 -0.71
CA GLU A 166 -10.98 -20.79 -0.46
C GLU A 166 -10.47 -21.04 0.97
N ARG A 167 -9.73 -20.08 1.53
CA ARG A 167 -9.21 -20.14 2.91
C ARG A 167 -10.19 -19.64 3.98
N GLY A 168 -11.42 -19.28 3.59
CA GLY A 168 -12.44 -18.79 4.53
C GLY A 168 -12.17 -17.40 5.10
N VAL A 169 -11.26 -16.62 4.51
CA VAL A 169 -10.93 -15.24 4.93
C VAL A 169 -11.92 -14.26 4.30
N VAL A 170 -13.19 -14.44 4.67
CA VAL A 170 -14.34 -13.73 4.09
C VAL A 170 -15.22 -13.21 5.21
N THR A 171 -15.52 -11.91 5.16
CA THR A 171 -16.57 -11.35 6.01
C THR A 171 -17.90 -11.53 5.33
N ASN A 172 -18.75 -12.33 5.94
CA ASN A 172 -20.15 -12.48 5.55
C ASN A 172 -21.03 -11.64 6.47
N PRO A 173 -21.78 -10.64 5.95
CA PRO A 173 -22.65 -9.79 6.76
C PRO A 173 -23.81 -10.52 7.44
N LEU A 174 -24.15 -11.72 6.97
CA LEU A 174 -25.17 -12.57 7.60
C LEU A 174 -24.64 -13.32 8.82
N LEU A 175 -23.32 -13.58 8.88
CA LEU A 175 -22.69 -14.39 9.93
C LEU A 175 -21.91 -13.53 10.94
N HIS A 176 -21.24 -12.48 10.47
CA HIS A 176 -20.44 -11.58 11.30
C HIS A 176 -21.26 -10.33 11.57
N ARG A 177 -21.38 -9.93 12.85
CA ARG A 177 -22.08 -8.71 13.25
C ARG A 177 -21.08 -7.73 13.87
N HIS A 178 -20.96 -6.55 13.28
CA HIS A 178 -20.18 -5.43 13.84
C HIS A 178 -20.99 -4.14 13.70
N PRO A 179 -21.00 -3.22 14.67
CA PRO A 179 -21.81 -2.00 14.61
C PRO A 179 -21.58 -1.18 13.33
N GLY A 180 -20.34 -1.09 12.85
CA GLY A 180 -19.99 -0.36 11.63
C GLY A 180 -20.10 -1.15 10.32
N MET A 181 -20.70 -2.34 10.31
CA MET A 181 -20.73 -3.19 9.11
C MET A 181 -21.70 -2.67 8.04
N LEU A 182 -21.18 -2.40 6.83
CA LEU A 182 -21.94 -1.85 5.69
C LEU A 182 -21.86 -2.71 4.42
N LEU A 183 -21.33 -3.93 4.52
CA LEU A 183 -21.20 -4.84 3.38
C LEU A 183 -22.56 -5.31 2.90
N ALA A 184 -22.82 -5.15 1.59
CA ALA A 184 -24.02 -5.67 0.95
C ALA A 184 -23.91 -7.18 0.60
N LYS A 185 -22.69 -7.68 0.40
CA LYS A 185 -22.40 -9.08 0.02
C LYS A 185 -21.15 -9.58 0.75
N PRO A 186 -20.95 -10.91 0.86
CA PRO A 186 -19.71 -11.45 1.39
C PRO A 186 -18.50 -10.92 0.62
N SER A 187 -17.50 -10.43 1.33
CA SER A 187 -16.29 -9.84 0.76
C SER A 187 -15.05 -10.45 1.41
N ALA A 188 -14.04 -10.76 0.59
CA ALA A 188 -12.75 -11.23 1.06
C ALA A 188 -12.04 -10.12 1.88
N ARG A 189 -11.12 -10.49 2.79
CA ARG A 189 -10.26 -9.54 3.50
C ARG A 189 -8.78 -9.74 3.15
N GLY A 190 -8.03 -8.65 3.02
CA GLY A 190 -6.60 -8.68 2.71
C GLY A 190 -6.17 -7.69 1.62
N GLY A 191 -7.00 -6.71 1.29
CA GLY A 191 -6.69 -5.70 0.28
C GLY A 191 -5.37 -4.97 0.55
N GLY A 192 -5.04 -4.68 1.81
CA GLY A 192 -3.76 -4.07 2.18
C GLY A 192 -2.53 -4.96 1.95
N PHE A 193 -2.71 -6.29 1.93
CA PHE A 193 -1.62 -7.22 1.66
C PHE A 193 -1.33 -7.35 0.16
N ILE A 194 -2.36 -7.52 -0.68
CA ILE A 194 -2.17 -7.53 -2.14
C ILE A 194 -1.65 -6.18 -2.65
N PHE A 195 -2.11 -5.08 -2.05
CA PHE A 195 -1.52 -3.75 -2.27
C PHE A 195 -0.02 -3.77 -2.03
N TYR A 196 0.41 -4.24 -0.86
CA TYR A 196 1.83 -4.26 -0.49
C TYR A 196 2.65 -5.13 -1.44
N LEU A 197 2.16 -6.31 -1.84
CA LEU A 197 2.88 -7.18 -2.77
C LEU A 197 3.13 -6.50 -4.13
N VAL A 198 2.10 -5.83 -4.68
CA VAL A 198 2.23 -5.10 -5.95
C VAL A 198 3.15 -3.89 -5.77
N PHE A 199 2.94 -3.11 -4.70
CA PHE A 199 3.77 -1.97 -4.37
C PHE A 199 5.24 -2.34 -4.24
N LEU A 200 5.56 -3.38 -3.46
CA LEU A 200 6.93 -3.85 -3.25
C LEU A 200 7.56 -4.33 -4.55
N ALA A 201 6.87 -5.20 -5.30
CA ALA A 201 7.39 -5.76 -6.54
C ALA A 201 7.74 -4.66 -7.56
N VAL A 202 6.84 -3.70 -7.76
CA VAL A 202 7.07 -2.60 -8.71
C VAL A 202 8.08 -1.59 -8.16
N SER A 203 8.05 -1.25 -6.87
CA SER A 203 8.95 -0.27 -6.26
C SER A 203 10.39 -0.74 -6.20
N VAL A 204 10.62 -1.98 -5.77
CA VAL A 204 11.96 -2.58 -5.76
C VAL A 204 12.52 -2.48 -7.17
N VAL A 205 11.77 -2.96 -8.17
CA VAL A 205 12.22 -3.04 -9.55
C VAL A 205 12.46 -1.70 -10.20
N THR A 206 11.53 -0.76 -10.05
CA THR A 206 11.56 0.50 -10.83
C THR A 206 12.32 1.60 -10.11
N VAL A 207 12.39 1.55 -8.77
CA VAL A 207 13.01 2.61 -7.95
C VAL A 207 14.34 2.17 -7.37
N GLY A 208 14.40 1.11 -6.59
CA GLY A 208 15.65 0.79 -5.88
C GLY A 208 15.46 0.46 -4.41
N PHE A 209 16.60 0.24 -3.75
CA PHE A 209 16.73 0.39 -2.30
C PHE A 209 17.58 1.62 -1.98
N THR A 210 17.12 2.40 -1.02
CA THR A 210 17.93 3.30 -0.19
C THR A 210 17.67 2.94 1.27
N LYS A 211 18.39 3.55 2.21
CA LYS A 211 18.12 3.36 3.64
C LYS A 211 16.66 3.65 3.97
N GLU A 212 16.15 4.80 3.54
CA GLU A 212 14.78 5.26 3.80
C GLU A 212 13.76 4.38 3.09
N LEU A 213 13.97 4.06 1.80
CA LEU A 213 13.06 3.19 1.05
C LEU A 213 12.97 1.78 1.65
N THR A 214 14.10 1.25 2.14
CA THR A 214 14.12 -0.05 2.83
C THR A 214 13.27 -0.01 4.10
N GLY A 215 13.34 1.10 4.86
CA GLY A 215 12.46 1.34 5.99
C GLY A 215 10.98 1.35 5.61
N ILE A 216 10.62 2.02 4.51
CA ILE A 216 9.25 2.03 3.98
C ILE A 216 8.79 0.63 3.60
N TYR A 217 9.59 -0.13 2.86
CA TYR A 217 9.24 -1.48 2.44
C TYR A 217 9.05 -2.41 3.64
N LEU A 218 9.97 -2.39 4.61
CA LEU A 218 9.90 -3.25 5.79
C LEU A 218 8.69 -2.91 6.67
N VAL A 219 8.47 -1.64 6.99
CA VAL A 219 7.34 -1.23 7.83
C VAL A 219 6.01 -1.51 7.13
N ALA A 220 5.88 -1.19 5.84
CA ALA A 220 4.68 -1.51 5.08
C ALA A 220 4.43 -3.03 5.04
N GLY A 221 5.48 -3.84 4.91
CA GLY A 221 5.39 -5.31 4.91
C GLY A 221 4.99 -5.91 6.25
N ILE A 222 5.54 -5.40 7.36
CA ILE A 222 5.14 -5.81 8.71
C ILE A 222 3.68 -5.46 8.95
N LEU A 223 3.24 -4.25 8.59
CA LEU A 223 1.84 -3.85 8.79
C LEU A 223 0.87 -4.60 7.86
N ALA A 224 1.28 -4.89 6.63
CA ALA A 224 0.49 -5.69 5.70
C ALA A 224 0.31 -7.13 6.19
N THR A 225 1.39 -7.74 6.72
CA THR A 225 1.36 -9.11 7.26
C THR A 225 0.57 -9.17 8.56
N LEU A 226 0.80 -8.27 9.51
CA LEU A 226 0.01 -8.13 10.73
C LEU A 226 -1.48 -7.94 10.39
N GLY A 227 -1.79 -7.14 9.37
CA GLY A 227 -3.16 -6.94 8.92
C GLY A 227 -3.81 -8.17 8.32
N LEU A 228 -3.08 -8.97 7.55
CA LEU A 228 -3.59 -10.23 7.03
C LEU A 228 -3.83 -11.26 8.16
N LEU A 229 -2.93 -11.30 9.16
CA LEU A 229 -3.08 -12.15 10.35
C LEU A 229 -4.31 -11.73 11.18
N ASP A 230 -4.50 -10.43 11.36
CA ASP A 230 -5.69 -9.87 12.02
C ASP A 230 -6.98 -10.17 11.23
N ASP A 231 -6.94 -10.05 9.91
CA ASP A 231 -8.10 -10.40 9.09
C ASP A 231 -8.43 -11.90 9.16
N PHE A 232 -7.42 -12.76 9.14
CA PHE A 232 -7.58 -14.20 9.28
C PHE A 232 -8.16 -14.60 10.64
N GLN A 233 -7.71 -13.97 11.73
CA GLN A 233 -8.25 -14.26 13.06
C GLN A 233 -9.71 -13.81 13.17
N ASN A 234 -10.03 -12.62 12.66
CA ASN A 234 -11.36 -12.02 12.77
C ASN A 234 -12.41 -12.84 12.03
N THR A 235 -12.03 -13.56 10.96
CA THR A 235 -12.92 -14.45 10.21
C THR A 235 -12.97 -15.88 10.76
N ASN A 236 -12.03 -16.26 11.63
CA ASN A 236 -11.91 -17.62 12.17
C ASN A 236 -12.04 -17.64 13.70
N ALA A 237 -13.25 -17.92 14.20
CA ALA A 237 -13.57 -17.94 15.63
C ALA A 237 -12.74 -18.92 16.49
N LYS A 238 -12.04 -19.89 15.89
CA LYS A 238 -11.16 -20.86 16.57
C LYS A 238 -9.66 -20.53 16.46
N SER A 239 -9.30 -19.35 15.95
CA SER A 239 -7.91 -18.95 15.77
C SER A 239 -7.15 -18.90 17.11
N ARG A 240 -5.92 -19.44 17.13
CA ARG A 240 -4.99 -19.33 18.28
C ARG A 240 -4.42 -17.92 18.45
N LEU A 241 -4.62 -17.05 17.46
CA LEU A 241 -4.05 -15.70 17.41
C LEU A 241 -4.93 -14.63 18.06
N LYS A 242 -6.12 -14.97 18.59
CA LYS A 242 -7.13 -14.01 19.11
C LYS A 242 -6.62 -12.91 20.03
N PHE A 243 -5.50 -13.11 20.72
CA PHE A 243 -4.88 -12.07 21.54
C PHE A 243 -4.50 -10.81 20.72
N ILE A 244 -4.31 -10.92 19.40
CA ILE A 244 -4.07 -9.80 18.49
C ILE A 244 -5.30 -8.87 18.39
N GLU A 245 -6.50 -9.31 18.79
CA GLU A 245 -7.68 -8.44 18.86
C GLU A 245 -7.57 -7.34 19.91
N ASN A 246 -6.69 -7.51 20.90
CA ASN A 246 -6.53 -6.55 22.00
C ASN A 246 -6.07 -5.18 21.46
N PRO A 247 -6.87 -4.10 21.63
CA PRO A 247 -6.54 -2.77 21.13
C PRO A 247 -5.22 -2.22 21.67
N VAL A 248 -4.86 -2.55 22.92
CA VAL A 248 -3.61 -2.09 23.55
C VAL A 248 -2.41 -2.78 22.91
N LEU A 249 -2.51 -4.08 22.65
CA LEU A 249 -1.45 -4.83 21.97
C LEU A 249 -1.27 -4.35 20.53
N ARG A 250 -2.37 -4.10 19.80
CA ARG A 250 -2.31 -3.48 18.46
C ARG A 250 -1.60 -2.13 18.52
N LEU A 251 -1.97 -1.27 19.47
CA LEU A 251 -1.34 0.04 19.63
C LEU A 251 0.16 -0.08 19.94
N ALA A 252 0.56 -0.98 20.83
CA ALA A 252 1.96 -1.24 21.14
C ALA A 252 2.74 -1.74 19.92
N LEU A 253 2.19 -2.68 19.15
CA LEU A 253 2.80 -3.16 17.90
C LEU A 253 2.94 -2.04 16.86
N LEU A 254 1.99 -1.11 16.78
CA LEU A 254 2.10 0.06 15.91
C LEU A 254 3.27 0.95 16.33
N TYR A 255 3.46 1.22 17.62
CA TYR A 255 4.62 2.00 18.10
C TYR A 255 5.95 1.29 17.83
N ILE A 256 6.04 -0.01 18.13
CA ILE A 256 7.24 -0.82 17.88
C ILE A 256 7.59 -0.82 16.40
N THR A 257 6.60 -1.06 15.54
CA THR A 257 6.82 -1.08 14.09
C THR A 257 7.18 0.30 13.56
N SER A 258 6.54 1.37 14.06
CA SER A 258 6.82 2.76 13.66
C SER A 258 8.22 3.21 14.08
N TYR A 259 8.78 2.66 15.16
CA TYR A 259 10.15 2.95 15.57
C TYR A 259 11.20 2.52 14.53
N LEU A 260 10.90 1.50 13.71
CA LEU A 260 11.79 1.11 12.62
C LEU A 260 12.02 2.24 11.61
N PHE A 261 11.03 3.12 11.37
CA PHE A 261 11.23 4.28 10.51
C PHE A 261 12.40 5.15 10.97
N ILE A 262 12.50 5.35 12.29
CA ILE A 262 13.56 6.16 12.90
C ILE A 262 14.93 5.50 12.70
N LEU A 263 15.02 4.17 12.84
CA LEU A 263 16.25 3.42 12.58
C LEU A 263 16.71 3.55 11.12
N PHE A 264 15.75 3.63 10.18
CA PHE A 264 16.00 3.88 8.77
C PHE A 264 16.14 5.36 8.40
N GLY A 265 16.23 6.26 9.39
CA GLY A 265 16.50 7.69 9.17
C GLY A 265 15.27 8.54 8.83
N ILE A 266 14.07 7.97 8.92
CA ILE A 266 12.80 8.66 8.70
C ILE A 266 12.33 9.22 10.04
N SER A 267 12.63 10.49 10.29
CA SER A 267 12.18 11.21 11.48
C SER A 267 11.85 12.67 11.20
N ILE A 268 10.91 13.20 11.98
CA ILE A 268 10.53 14.61 11.98
C ILE A 268 11.62 15.36 12.72
N LYS A 269 12.54 15.96 11.97
CA LYS A 269 13.64 16.76 12.52
C LYS A 269 13.19 18.16 12.90
N TYR A 270 12.31 18.75 12.09
CA TYR A 270 11.87 20.12 12.29
C TYR A 270 10.47 20.37 11.71
N ILE A 271 9.82 21.44 12.14
CA ILE A 271 8.54 21.93 11.62
C ILE A 271 8.63 23.43 11.32
N GLY A 272 7.94 23.89 10.27
CA GLY A 272 7.83 25.32 9.98
C GLY A 272 7.01 26.05 11.04
N ASN A 273 7.50 27.17 11.54
CA ASN A 273 6.76 28.02 12.49
C ASN A 273 5.82 28.96 11.71
N PRO A 274 4.50 28.99 12.01
CA PRO A 274 3.55 29.92 11.39
C PRO A 274 3.91 31.39 11.55
N ALA A 275 4.61 31.77 12.64
CA ALA A 275 5.08 33.13 12.89
C ALA A 275 6.41 33.46 12.18
N GLY A 276 6.98 32.53 11.42
CA GLY A 276 8.27 32.65 10.75
C GLY A 276 9.36 31.79 11.39
N GLY A 277 10.27 31.27 10.57
CA GLY A 277 11.37 30.40 11.00
C GLY A 277 11.00 28.92 11.09
N ILE A 278 11.87 28.14 11.73
CA ILE A 278 11.76 26.69 11.87
C ILE A 278 11.87 26.35 13.36
N PHE A 279 11.00 25.46 13.84
CA PHE A 279 11.16 24.81 15.13
C PHE A 279 11.94 23.50 14.93
N ASP A 280 13.21 23.50 15.31
CA ASP A 280 14.08 22.33 15.20
C ASP A 280 13.98 21.45 16.46
N PHE A 281 13.42 20.24 16.28
CA PHE A 281 13.28 19.27 17.37
C PHE A 281 14.63 18.65 17.76
N ASN A 282 15.63 18.69 16.88
CA ASN A 282 16.95 18.16 17.19
C ASN A 282 17.73 19.04 18.16
N SER A 283 17.34 20.32 18.30
CA SER A 283 17.93 21.23 19.29
C SER A 283 17.71 20.73 20.74
N PHE A 284 16.69 19.89 20.97
CA PHE A 284 16.42 19.24 22.24
C PHE A 284 17.05 17.82 22.26
N SER A 285 18.39 17.77 22.29
CA SER A 285 19.15 16.51 22.40
C SER A 285 19.70 16.32 23.81
N ILE A 286 19.58 15.11 24.35
CA ILE A 286 20.29 14.70 25.57
C ILE A 286 21.46 13.81 25.12
N VAL A 287 22.68 14.12 25.53
CA VAL A 287 23.85 13.29 25.21
C VAL A 287 23.98 12.19 26.26
N ILE A 288 23.84 10.94 25.85
CA ILE A 288 24.09 9.77 26.70
C ILE A 288 25.28 9.03 26.10
N ASN A 289 26.36 8.84 26.87
CA ASN A 289 27.58 8.13 26.43
C ASN A 289 28.12 8.63 25.07
N ASN A 290 28.29 9.94 24.90
CA ASN A 290 28.72 10.60 23.65
C ASN A 290 27.78 10.40 22.44
N THR A 291 26.58 9.84 22.64
CA THR A 291 25.56 9.73 21.59
C THR A 291 24.43 10.73 21.83
N PRO A 292 24.12 11.65 20.90
CA PRO A 292 22.99 12.55 21.04
C PRO A 292 21.69 11.78 20.82
N VAL A 293 20.79 11.83 21.80
CA VAL A 293 19.46 11.24 21.74
C VAL A 293 18.41 12.34 21.55
N PHE A 294 17.70 12.29 20.42
CA PHE A 294 16.71 13.29 20.03
C PHE A 294 15.29 12.90 20.48
N PHE A 295 15.04 12.89 21.79
CA PHE A 295 13.78 12.42 22.37
C PHE A 295 12.53 13.08 21.77
N LEU A 296 12.58 14.40 21.54
CA LEU A 296 11.44 15.16 21.02
C LEU A 296 11.13 14.79 19.56
N SER A 297 12.16 14.72 18.71
CA SER A 297 12.06 14.27 17.31
C SER A 297 11.46 12.86 17.23
N VAL A 298 11.96 11.92 18.05
CA VAL A 298 11.47 10.54 18.12
C VAL A 298 9.99 10.50 18.53
N THR A 299 9.63 11.22 19.59
CA THR A 299 8.26 11.21 20.13
C THR A 299 7.26 11.76 19.12
N ILE A 300 7.57 12.90 18.49
CA ILE A 300 6.70 13.53 17.51
C ILE A 300 6.56 12.67 16.25
N THR A 301 7.66 12.03 15.82
CA THR A 301 7.63 11.08 14.71
C THR A 301 6.70 9.91 15.00
N LEU A 302 6.82 9.29 16.17
CA LEU A 302 5.99 8.15 16.58
C LEU A 302 4.51 8.56 16.68
N LEU A 303 4.22 9.70 17.32
CA LEU A 303 2.86 10.23 17.41
C LEU A 303 2.26 10.47 16.02
N TRP A 304 3.02 11.11 15.12
CA TRP A 304 2.58 11.35 13.74
C TRP A 304 2.28 10.05 12.99
N VAL A 305 3.22 9.11 12.97
CA VAL A 305 3.07 7.86 12.22
C VAL A 305 1.90 7.06 12.78
N VAL A 306 1.86 6.83 14.09
CA VAL A 306 0.78 6.06 14.73
C VAL A 306 -0.58 6.73 14.54
N TRP A 307 -0.63 8.07 14.56
CA TRP A 307 -1.85 8.82 14.28
C TRP A 307 -2.33 8.62 12.84
N VAL A 308 -1.46 8.82 11.85
CA VAL A 308 -1.78 8.62 10.42
C VAL A 308 -2.24 7.19 10.14
N LEU A 309 -1.60 6.21 10.75
CA LEU A 309 -2.00 4.80 10.67
C LEU A 309 -3.45 4.60 11.18
N ASN A 310 -3.73 5.03 12.40
CA ASN A 310 -5.05 4.83 13.01
C ASN A 310 -6.16 5.62 12.30
N LEU A 311 -5.95 6.90 11.98
CA LEU A 311 -6.97 7.72 11.33
C LEU A 311 -7.33 7.17 9.94
N LEU A 312 -6.36 6.66 9.19
CA LEU A 312 -6.60 6.07 7.87
C LEU A 312 -7.32 4.73 8.00
N SER A 313 -6.95 3.91 8.98
CA SER A 313 -7.64 2.66 9.28
C SER A 313 -9.11 2.89 9.68
N TRP A 314 -9.41 3.91 10.49
CA TRP A 314 -10.80 4.26 10.85
C TRP A 314 -11.59 4.86 9.68
N SER A 315 -10.91 5.47 8.72
CA SER A 315 -11.52 5.97 7.49
C SER A 315 -11.88 4.86 6.49
N ASN A 316 -11.37 3.64 6.68
CA ASN A 316 -11.65 2.48 5.84
C ASN A 316 -13.01 1.81 6.19
N GLY A 317 -14.07 2.61 6.27
CA GLY A 317 -15.38 2.19 6.76
C GLY A 317 -16.39 1.79 5.68
N ILE A 318 -16.24 2.28 4.44
CA ILE A 318 -17.20 2.04 3.35
C ILE A 318 -16.48 1.61 2.06
N ASP A 319 -17.20 0.89 1.20
CA ASP A 319 -16.72 0.45 -0.12
C ASP A 319 -16.19 1.62 -0.96
N ALA A 320 -15.11 1.40 -1.72
CA ALA A 320 -14.37 2.35 -2.56
C ALA A 320 -13.70 3.54 -1.86
N GLN A 321 -14.17 3.99 -0.70
CA GLN A 321 -13.71 5.22 -0.04
C GLN A 321 -12.20 5.22 0.15
N TYR A 322 -11.68 4.21 0.83
CA TYR A 322 -10.27 4.16 1.21
C TYR A 322 -9.34 4.15 0.00
N GLY A 323 -9.59 3.26 -0.97
CA GLY A 323 -8.69 3.02 -2.10
C GLY A 323 -8.49 4.25 -2.99
N GLY A 324 -9.56 4.95 -3.36
CA GLY A 324 -9.40 6.17 -4.15
C GLY A 324 -8.90 7.36 -3.33
N MET A 325 -9.27 7.46 -2.04
CA MET A 325 -8.74 8.50 -1.14
C MET A 325 -7.22 8.40 -1.04
N VAL A 326 -6.68 7.21 -0.71
CA VAL A 326 -5.22 7.02 -0.60
C VAL A 326 -4.52 7.11 -1.96
N GLY A 327 -5.17 6.66 -3.04
CA GLY A 327 -4.65 6.80 -4.40
C GLY A 327 -4.45 8.25 -4.80
N ILE A 328 -5.48 9.09 -4.64
CA ILE A 328 -5.39 10.54 -4.88
C ILE A 328 -4.36 11.17 -3.96
N ALA A 329 -4.33 10.74 -2.69
CA ALA A 329 -3.40 11.26 -1.72
C ALA A 329 -1.94 11.08 -2.15
N LEU A 330 -1.61 9.88 -2.62
CA LEU A 330 -0.29 9.52 -3.08
C LEU A 330 0.10 10.22 -4.39
N VAL A 331 -0.86 10.52 -5.27
CA VAL A 331 -0.61 11.39 -6.44
C VAL A 331 -0.22 12.80 -5.99
N VAL A 332 -0.93 13.38 -5.02
CA VAL A 332 -0.59 14.71 -4.50
C VAL A 332 0.79 14.70 -3.83
N ILE A 333 1.09 13.67 -3.03
CA ILE A 333 2.41 13.46 -2.41
C ILE A 333 3.52 13.33 -3.48
N SER A 334 3.25 12.64 -4.59
CA SER A 334 4.18 12.56 -5.72
C SER A 334 4.48 13.95 -6.31
N ILE A 335 3.44 14.77 -6.52
CA ILE A 335 3.60 16.13 -7.05
C ILE A 335 4.36 17.00 -6.04
N LEU A 336 4.10 16.85 -4.73
CA LEU A 336 4.83 17.57 -3.68
C LEU A 336 6.32 17.23 -3.68
N ALA A 337 6.65 15.95 -3.80
CA ALA A 337 8.04 15.50 -3.90
C ALA A 337 8.76 16.13 -5.10
N LEU A 338 8.09 16.19 -6.26
CA LEU A 338 8.64 16.86 -7.45
C LEU A 338 8.76 18.37 -7.28
N ARG A 339 7.78 19.02 -6.64
CA ARG A 339 7.77 20.48 -6.47
C ARG A 339 8.94 20.97 -5.61
N PHE A 340 9.30 20.21 -4.58
CA PHE A 340 10.27 20.66 -3.58
C PHE A 340 11.65 20.01 -3.67
N GLY A 341 11.81 18.99 -4.52
CA GLY A 341 13.08 18.32 -4.74
C GLY A 341 13.25 17.82 -6.17
N SER A 342 12.75 18.55 -7.18
CA SER A 342 12.82 18.13 -8.60
C SER A 342 14.23 17.74 -9.07
N THR A 343 15.28 18.29 -8.44
CA THR A 343 16.69 18.00 -8.76
C THR A 343 17.34 16.99 -7.82
N ASP A 344 16.67 16.59 -6.73
CA ASP A 344 17.17 15.61 -5.77
C ASP A 344 16.72 14.20 -6.16
N ILE A 345 17.68 13.30 -6.37
CA ILE A 345 17.44 11.89 -6.68
C ILE A 345 16.55 11.23 -5.61
N ALA A 346 16.69 11.60 -4.34
CA ALA A 346 15.86 11.08 -3.27
C ALA A 346 14.39 11.48 -3.46
N ALA A 347 14.12 12.76 -3.73
CA ALA A 347 12.76 13.26 -3.98
C ALA A 347 12.13 12.67 -5.25
N LEU A 348 12.92 12.45 -6.32
CA LEU A 348 12.45 11.70 -7.51
C LEU A 348 12.04 10.27 -7.15
N ASN A 349 12.84 9.58 -6.32
CA ASN A 349 12.52 8.23 -5.87
C ASN A 349 11.27 8.21 -4.98
N TYR A 350 11.12 9.16 -4.06
CA TYR A 350 9.93 9.32 -3.22
C TYR A 350 8.68 9.57 -4.08
N SER A 351 8.80 10.40 -5.11
CA SER A 351 7.72 10.64 -6.05
C SER A 351 7.31 9.37 -6.82
N LYS A 352 8.30 8.59 -7.31
CA LYS A 352 8.04 7.33 -8.01
C LYS A 352 7.35 6.30 -7.12
N ILE A 353 7.82 6.08 -5.89
CA ILE A 353 7.14 5.12 -4.98
C ILE A 353 5.73 5.59 -4.60
N ALA A 354 5.51 6.90 -4.48
CA ALA A 354 4.18 7.45 -4.27
C ALA A 354 3.26 7.14 -5.45
N LEU A 355 3.71 7.33 -6.69
CA LEU A 355 2.95 6.96 -7.89
C LEU A 355 2.70 5.45 -7.99
N ILE A 356 3.67 4.61 -7.67
CA ILE A 356 3.50 3.15 -7.66
C ILE A 356 2.43 2.75 -6.65
N ALA A 357 2.48 3.30 -5.45
CA ALA A 357 1.46 3.10 -4.42
C ALA A 357 0.09 3.63 -4.90
N ALA A 358 0.03 4.80 -5.54
CA ALA A 358 -1.21 5.32 -6.11
C ALA A 358 -1.82 4.38 -7.16
N GLY A 359 -0.98 3.90 -8.10
CA GLY A 359 -1.38 2.94 -9.13
C GLY A 359 -1.94 1.65 -8.53
N ALA A 360 -1.22 1.06 -7.57
CA ALA A 360 -1.68 -0.14 -6.87
C ALA A 360 -3.03 0.09 -6.13
N ALA A 361 -3.20 1.23 -5.46
CA ALA A 361 -4.43 1.58 -4.78
C ALA A 361 -5.61 1.75 -5.76
N PHE A 362 -5.41 2.45 -6.88
CA PHE A 362 -6.44 2.58 -7.91
C PHE A 362 -6.77 1.24 -8.58
N GLY A 363 -5.78 0.40 -8.86
CA GLY A 363 -6.00 -0.94 -9.41
C GLY A 363 -6.86 -1.84 -8.51
N ILE A 364 -6.63 -1.79 -7.19
CA ILE A 364 -7.48 -2.51 -6.20
C ILE A 364 -8.87 -1.88 -6.08
N THR A 365 -8.99 -0.57 -6.34
CA THR A 365 -10.26 0.15 -6.19
C THR A 365 -11.37 -0.42 -7.07
N PHE A 366 -11.05 -0.97 -8.25
CA PHE A 366 -12.01 -1.68 -9.10
C PHE A 366 -12.72 -2.85 -8.41
N TYR A 367 -12.08 -3.50 -7.44
CA TYR A 367 -12.62 -4.64 -6.69
C TYR A 367 -13.16 -4.26 -5.31
N THR A 368 -12.79 -3.08 -4.80
CA THR A 368 -13.36 -2.52 -3.56
C THR A 368 -14.57 -1.62 -3.85
N TRP A 369 -14.88 -1.36 -5.13
CA TRP A 369 -16.05 -0.59 -5.53
C TRP A 369 -17.37 -1.24 -5.10
N HIS A 370 -18.35 -0.43 -4.71
CA HIS A 370 -19.60 -0.93 -4.16
C HIS A 370 -20.45 -1.69 -5.21
N PRO A 371 -20.90 -2.94 -4.95
CA PRO A 371 -20.61 -3.78 -3.78
C PRO A 371 -19.21 -4.42 -3.78
N SER A 372 -18.45 -4.26 -2.69
CA SER A 372 -17.05 -4.72 -2.63
C SER A 372 -16.89 -6.24 -2.69
N LYS A 373 -15.84 -6.68 -3.40
CA LYS A 373 -15.39 -8.09 -3.49
C LYS A 373 -14.20 -8.37 -2.57
N ILE A 374 -13.44 -7.33 -2.24
CA ILE A 374 -12.34 -7.36 -1.27
C ILE A 374 -12.39 -6.11 -0.38
N MET A 375 -12.05 -6.29 0.90
CA MET A 375 -11.87 -5.23 1.87
C MET A 375 -10.37 -5.02 2.13
N TRP A 376 -9.98 -3.78 2.37
CA TRP A 376 -8.61 -3.46 2.78
C TRP A 376 -8.21 -4.11 4.11
N GLY A 377 -9.16 -4.25 5.04
CA GLY A 377 -8.95 -4.84 6.37
C GLY A 377 -7.97 -4.04 7.23
N PHE A 378 -7.41 -4.67 8.26
CA PHE A 378 -6.36 -4.03 9.08
C PHE A 378 -5.09 -3.76 8.27
N GLY A 379 -4.90 -4.46 7.15
CA GLY A 379 -3.80 -4.23 6.21
C GLY A 379 -3.78 -2.83 5.60
N ALA A 380 -4.85 -2.03 5.70
CA ALA A 380 -4.85 -0.61 5.33
C ALA A 380 -3.68 0.17 5.97
N MET A 381 -3.22 -0.26 7.14
CA MET A 381 -2.04 0.31 7.81
C MET A 381 -0.78 0.32 6.93
N SER A 382 -0.64 -0.62 5.98
CA SER A 382 0.52 -0.65 5.07
C SER A 382 0.56 0.54 4.12
N VAL A 383 -0.58 0.98 3.58
CA VAL A 383 -0.65 2.19 2.76
C VAL A 383 -0.46 3.43 3.63
N GLY A 384 -1.07 3.43 4.82
CA GLY A 384 -0.95 4.52 5.77
C GLY A 384 0.50 4.78 6.19
N SER A 385 1.32 3.74 6.33
CA SER A 385 2.73 3.88 6.68
C SER A 385 3.55 4.51 5.55
N ILE A 386 3.25 4.17 4.30
CA ILE A 386 3.86 4.80 3.12
C ILE A 386 3.50 6.29 3.08
N ILE A 387 2.23 6.64 3.27
CA ILE A 387 1.79 8.05 3.34
C ILE A 387 2.50 8.78 4.49
N ALA A 388 2.54 8.18 5.69
CA ALA A 388 3.17 8.79 6.85
C ALA A 388 4.68 9.04 6.63
N ALA A 389 5.41 8.05 6.12
CA ALA A 389 6.84 8.14 5.86
C ALA A 389 7.16 9.14 4.75
N LEU A 390 6.45 9.09 3.63
CA LEU A 390 6.63 10.05 2.54
C LEU A 390 6.31 11.48 2.97
N SER A 391 5.30 11.66 3.83
CA SER A 391 4.98 12.98 4.39
C SER A 391 6.12 13.57 5.22
N ILE A 392 6.91 12.72 5.89
CA ILE A 392 8.10 13.13 6.65
C ILE A 392 9.27 13.43 5.70
N LEU A 393 9.51 12.53 4.73
CA LEU A 393 10.67 12.58 3.83
C LEU A 393 10.66 13.75 2.85
N ILE A 394 9.48 14.24 2.47
CA ILE A 394 9.35 15.41 1.60
C ILE A 394 9.76 16.73 2.32
N GLY A 395 10.14 16.67 3.61
CA GLY A 395 10.72 17.80 4.37
C GLY A 395 9.69 18.58 5.19
N SER A 396 9.97 19.85 5.54
CA SER A 396 9.23 20.82 6.38
C SER A 396 7.71 20.97 6.16
N LYS A 397 7.16 20.20 5.22
CA LYS A 397 5.84 20.32 4.61
C LYS A 397 4.93 19.18 5.01
N ILE A 398 5.16 18.59 6.19
CA ILE A 398 4.19 17.71 6.86
C ILE A 398 2.81 18.39 6.91
N ALA A 399 2.76 19.70 7.11
CA ALA A 399 1.54 20.50 7.03
C ALA A 399 0.81 20.35 5.68
N VAL A 400 1.55 20.32 4.57
CA VAL A 400 0.98 20.16 3.23
C VAL A 400 0.51 18.73 2.99
N SER A 401 1.30 17.74 3.41
CA SER A 401 0.91 16.33 3.34
C SER A 401 -0.26 16.00 4.27
N MET A 402 -0.42 16.74 5.38
CA MET A 402 -1.56 16.65 6.28
C MET A 402 -2.86 17.10 5.62
N LEU A 403 -2.85 18.08 4.71
CA LEU A 403 -4.04 18.52 4.00
C LEU A 403 -4.69 17.39 3.21
N VAL A 404 -3.86 16.50 2.65
CA VAL A 404 -4.30 15.37 1.85
C VAL A 404 -5.11 14.37 2.68
N VAL A 405 -4.79 14.22 3.96
CA VAL A 405 -5.49 13.36 4.92
C VAL A 405 -6.32 14.16 5.93
N LEU A 406 -6.61 15.44 5.65
CA LEU A 406 -7.25 16.33 6.61
C LEU A 406 -8.64 15.87 7.01
N LEU A 407 -9.44 15.38 6.06
CA LEU A 407 -10.80 14.92 6.34
C LEU A 407 -10.82 13.76 7.36
N PRO A 408 -10.10 12.64 7.16
CA PRO A 408 -10.05 11.58 8.17
C PRO A 408 -9.31 12.01 9.44
N PHE A 409 -8.36 12.94 9.36
CA PHE A 409 -7.69 13.50 10.53
C PHE A 409 -8.70 14.20 11.45
N ILE A 410 -9.48 15.14 10.90
CA ILE A 410 -10.47 15.91 11.67
C ILE A 410 -11.61 15.01 12.16
N ASP A 411 -12.10 14.08 11.34
CA ASP A 411 -13.13 13.11 11.77
C ASP A 411 -12.67 12.28 12.98
N SER A 412 -11.42 11.82 12.95
CA SER A 412 -10.80 11.06 14.04
C SER A 412 -10.61 11.91 15.30
N ALA A 413 -10.11 13.14 15.15
CA ALA A 413 -9.92 14.07 16.26
C ALA A 413 -11.26 14.42 16.95
N VAL A 414 -12.28 14.80 16.17
CA VAL A 414 -13.63 15.10 16.69
C VAL A 414 -14.23 13.88 17.39
N THR A 415 -14.04 12.69 16.83
CA THR A 415 -14.52 11.45 17.43
C THR A 415 -13.87 11.15 18.78
N ILE A 416 -12.55 11.29 18.89
CA ILE A 416 -11.82 11.09 20.16
C ILE A 416 -12.23 12.14 21.20
N ILE A 417 -12.22 13.42 20.84
CA ILE A 417 -12.61 14.52 21.74
C ILE A 417 -14.03 14.29 22.26
N ARG A 418 -14.97 13.96 21.37
CA ARG A 418 -16.34 13.62 21.74
C ARG A 418 -16.40 12.46 22.73
N ARG A 419 -15.62 11.39 22.54
CA ARG A 419 -15.61 10.24 23.46
C ARG A 419 -15.12 10.65 24.84
N ILE A 420 -14.01 11.40 24.91
CA ILE A 420 -13.44 11.91 26.16
C ILE A 420 -14.44 12.80 26.91
N LEU A 421 -15.06 13.77 26.21
CA LEU A 421 -16.04 14.68 26.81
C LEU A 421 -17.30 13.96 27.34
N ASN A 422 -17.62 12.78 26.81
CA ASN A 422 -18.73 11.95 27.28
C ASN A 422 -18.30 10.87 28.30
N GLY A 423 -17.08 10.92 28.82
CA GLY A 423 -16.55 9.92 29.76
C GLY A 423 -16.40 8.51 29.16
N GLN A 424 -16.33 8.39 27.84
CA GLN A 424 -16.21 7.12 27.13
C GLN A 424 -14.74 6.78 26.82
N ASN A 425 -14.41 5.49 26.82
CA ASN A 425 -13.09 5.03 26.38
C ASN A 425 -12.81 5.47 24.93
N PRO A 426 -11.72 6.20 24.65
CA PRO A 426 -11.35 6.64 23.29
C PRO A 426 -11.22 5.50 22.29
N LEU A 427 -10.84 4.30 22.74
CA LEU A 427 -10.64 3.10 21.91
C LEU A 427 -11.94 2.34 21.61
N LYS A 428 -13.08 2.77 22.15
CA LYS A 428 -14.38 2.11 21.93
C LYS A 428 -14.90 2.38 20.52
N SER A 429 -15.34 1.35 19.80
CA SER A 429 -15.96 1.51 18.48
C SER A 429 -17.36 2.14 18.59
N ASP A 430 -17.72 3.02 17.65
CA ASP A 430 -19.08 3.57 17.48
C ASP A 430 -19.40 3.81 15.99
N ARG A 431 -20.67 4.14 15.67
CA ARG A 431 -21.14 4.49 14.33
C ARG A 431 -21.19 6.00 14.07
N LYS A 432 -20.36 6.79 14.73
CA LYS A 432 -20.47 8.26 14.69
C LYS A 432 -19.29 8.94 13.97
N HIS A 433 -18.61 8.20 13.10
CA HIS A 433 -17.71 8.73 12.09
C HIS A 433 -18.50 9.39 10.96
N LEU A 434 -17.90 10.38 10.29
CA LEU A 434 -18.55 11.18 9.26
C LEU A 434 -19.23 10.33 8.17
N HIS A 435 -18.60 9.26 7.70
CA HIS A 435 -19.19 8.39 6.69
C HIS A 435 -20.51 7.75 7.15
N HIS A 436 -20.62 7.32 8.41
CA HIS A 436 -21.87 6.83 8.96
C HIS A 436 -22.91 7.94 9.12
N LEU A 437 -22.49 9.13 9.59
CA LEU A 437 -23.37 10.29 9.75
C LEU A 437 -23.99 10.76 8.43
N LEU A 438 -23.27 10.61 7.31
CA LEU A 438 -23.76 10.89 5.96
C LEU A 438 -24.75 9.82 5.50
N LEU A 439 -24.45 8.54 5.71
CA LEU A 439 -25.34 7.42 5.37
C LEU A 439 -26.66 7.51 6.15
N ASP A 440 -26.62 7.82 7.44
CA ASP A 440 -27.80 7.97 8.29
C ASP A 440 -28.69 9.17 7.86
N ARG A 441 -28.16 10.06 7.00
CA ARG A 441 -28.88 11.19 6.37
C ARG A 441 -29.29 10.90 4.92
N GLY A 442 -29.24 9.65 4.49
CA GLY A 442 -29.74 9.22 3.18
C GLY A 442 -28.71 9.32 2.04
N TRP A 443 -27.43 9.55 2.34
CA TRP A 443 -26.39 9.43 1.31
C TRP A 443 -26.19 7.96 0.93
N SER A 444 -25.92 7.70 -0.34
CA SER A 444 -25.55 6.36 -0.79
C SER A 444 -24.06 6.09 -0.53
N ILE A 445 -23.67 4.81 -0.39
CA ILE A 445 -22.27 4.40 -0.20
C ILE A 445 -21.36 4.98 -1.29
N LYS A 446 -21.79 4.91 -2.56
CA LYS A 446 -21.06 5.48 -3.70
C LYS A 446 -20.89 7.00 -3.59
N LYS A 447 -21.97 7.71 -3.22
CA LYS A 447 -21.94 9.17 -3.06
C LYS A 447 -20.99 9.58 -1.93
N THR A 448 -21.01 8.88 -0.81
CA THR A 448 -20.09 9.11 0.30
C THR A 448 -18.64 8.84 -0.13
N ALA A 449 -18.35 7.74 -0.82
CA ALA A 449 -17.01 7.45 -1.31
C ALA A 449 -16.46 8.55 -2.24
N LEU A 450 -17.26 8.97 -3.23
CA LEU A 450 -16.89 10.06 -4.15
C LEU A 450 -16.67 11.40 -3.43
N PHE A 451 -17.41 11.67 -2.36
CA PHE A 451 -17.20 12.86 -1.53
C PHE A 451 -15.83 12.84 -0.84
N TYR A 452 -15.40 11.70 -0.28
CA TYR A 452 -14.05 11.57 0.28
C TYR A 452 -12.97 11.75 -0.79
N TRP A 453 -13.18 11.21 -1.99
CA TRP A 453 -12.23 11.37 -3.09
C TRP A 453 -12.12 12.83 -3.55
N ALA A 454 -13.25 13.49 -3.76
CA ALA A 454 -13.31 14.88 -4.19
C ALA A 454 -12.70 15.82 -3.15
N THR A 455 -13.02 15.64 -1.87
CA THR A 455 -12.46 16.46 -0.78
C THR A 455 -10.95 16.25 -0.63
N THR A 456 -10.45 15.02 -0.73
CA THR A 456 -9.00 14.75 -0.75
C THR A 456 -8.31 15.41 -1.94
N ALA A 457 -8.91 15.36 -3.14
CA ALA A 457 -8.36 16.05 -4.31
C ALA A 457 -8.32 17.57 -4.11
N VAL A 458 -9.42 18.16 -3.64
CA VAL A 458 -9.52 19.60 -3.37
C VAL A 458 -8.50 20.04 -2.32
N PHE A 459 -8.43 19.36 -1.17
CA PHE A 459 -7.46 19.72 -0.13
C PHE A 459 -6.02 19.48 -0.56
N GLY A 460 -5.77 18.45 -1.37
CA GLY A 460 -4.47 18.24 -1.98
C GLY A 460 -4.06 19.37 -2.93
N ILE A 461 -4.95 19.81 -3.81
CA ILE A 461 -4.72 20.96 -4.71
C ILE A 461 -4.48 22.23 -3.90
N LEU A 462 -5.29 22.47 -2.85
CA LEU A 462 -5.08 23.61 -1.95
C LEU A 462 -3.69 23.55 -1.31
N GLY A 463 -3.23 22.39 -0.87
CA GLY A 463 -1.86 22.22 -0.37
C GLY A 463 -0.79 22.51 -1.43
N LEU A 464 -1.05 22.16 -2.69
CA LEU A 464 -0.13 22.42 -3.81
C LEU A 464 -0.06 23.90 -4.20
N ILE A 465 -1.12 24.69 -4.05
CA ILE A 465 -1.11 26.11 -4.45
C ILE A 465 -0.80 27.04 -3.29
N THR A 466 -1.03 26.62 -2.04
CA THR A 466 -0.86 27.46 -0.87
C THR A 466 0.63 27.70 -0.59
N ALA A 467 0.98 28.97 -0.37
CA ALA A 467 2.32 29.35 0.07
C ALA A 467 2.58 28.89 1.51
N ASP A 468 3.81 28.47 1.82
CA ASP A 468 4.16 27.89 3.12
C ASP A 468 3.75 28.77 4.30
N LYS A 469 3.93 30.09 4.18
CA LYS A 469 3.55 31.08 5.22
C LYS A 469 2.05 31.07 5.57
N ASN A 470 1.19 30.72 4.62
CA ASN A 470 -0.27 30.71 4.78
C ASN A 470 -0.80 29.31 5.11
N MET A 471 0.05 28.28 5.07
CA MET A 471 -0.36 26.89 5.20
C MET A 471 -1.05 26.59 6.52
N ALA A 472 -0.50 27.09 7.63
CA ALA A 472 -1.06 26.91 8.96
C ALA A 472 -2.46 27.53 9.07
N LEU A 473 -2.64 28.75 8.55
CA LEU A 473 -3.94 29.43 8.53
C LEU A 473 -4.97 28.62 7.72
N VAL A 474 -4.60 28.14 6.54
CA VAL A 474 -5.48 27.31 5.70
C VAL A 474 -5.90 26.02 6.43
N ILE A 475 -4.96 25.32 7.07
CA ILE A 475 -5.25 24.11 7.85
C ILE A 475 -6.20 24.43 9.01
N ILE A 476 -5.95 25.52 9.76
CA ILE A 476 -6.80 25.92 10.89
C ILE A 476 -8.20 26.30 10.41
N SER A 477 -8.32 27.10 9.35
CA SER A 477 -9.63 27.54 8.83
C SER A 477 -10.45 26.38 8.27
N ILE A 478 -9.86 25.56 7.39
CA ILE A 478 -10.56 24.40 6.80
C ILE A 478 -10.81 23.34 7.86
N GLY A 479 -9.80 23.01 8.66
CA GLY A 479 -9.89 22.04 9.74
C GLY A 479 -10.94 22.43 10.78
N GLY A 480 -10.98 23.70 11.19
CA GLY A 480 -11.99 24.23 12.10
C GLY A 480 -13.40 24.17 11.51
N THR A 481 -13.56 24.52 10.23
CA THR A 481 -14.85 24.42 9.53
C THR A 481 -15.33 22.97 9.45
N LEU A 482 -14.46 22.03 9.07
CA LEU A 482 -14.76 20.60 9.05
C LEU A 482 -15.12 20.10 10.45
N ALA A 483 -14.36 20.47 11.47
CA ALA A 483 -14.60 20.06 12.85
C ALA A 483 -15.98 20.55 13.33
N PHE A 484 -16.33 21.80 13.04
CA PHE A 484 -17.64 22.37 13.34
C PHE A 484 -18.77 21.61 12.63
N ILE A 485 -18.63 21.34 11.32
CA ILE A 485 -19.61 20.56 10.56
C ILE A 485 -19.79 19.17 11.17
N ILE A 486 -18.71 18.42 11.40
CA ILE A 486 -18.78 17.06 11.96
C ILE A 486 -19.39 17.07 13.37
N ALA A 487 -19.03 18.04 14.22
CA ALA A 487 -19.60 18.20 15.55
C ALA A 487 -21.11 18.51 15.49
N SER A 488 -21.53 19.41 14.60
CA SER A 488 -22.95 19.75 14.42
C SER A 488 -23.79 18.56 13.95
N LEU A 489 -23.25 17.76 13.02
CA LEU A 489 -23.88 16.53 12.54
C LEU A 489 -24.03 15.50 13.66
N ASN A 490 -23.03 15.39 14.53
CA ASN A 490 -23.07 14.51 15.70
C ASN A 490 -24.14 14.91 16.70
N ILE A 491 -24.27 16.21 17.02
CA ILE A 491 -25.29 16.72 17.94
C ILE A 491 -26.69 16.48 17.38
N SER A 492 -26.90 16.78 16.09
CA SER A 492 -28.16 16.53 15.39
C SER A 492 -28.56 15.06 15.43
N ALA A 493 -27.62 14.14 15.23
CA ALA A 493 -27.88 12.70 15.32
C ALA A 493 -28.29 12.26 16.73
N HIS A 494 -27.68 12.84 17.78
CA HIS A 494 -28.03 12.52 19.17
C HIS A 494 -29.44 13.00 19.55
N ARG A 495 -29.86 14.19 19.07
CA ARG A 495 -31.22 14.69 19.30
C ARG A 495 -32.29 13.81 18.63
N LYS A 496 -32.01 13.30 17.43
CA LYS A 496 -32.93 12.40 16.71
C LYS A 496 -33.08 11.04 17.38
N ALA A 497 -32.10 10.58 18.14
CA ALA A 497 -32.17 9.32 18.90
C ALA A 497 -32.91 9.44 20.24
N ARG A 498 -33.20 10.66 20.72
CA ARG A 498 -33.99 10.92 21.95
C ARG A 498 -35.46 11.22 21.68
N LYS A 499 -35.81 11.47 20.41
CA LYS A 499 -37.20 11.53 19.93
C LYS A 499 -37.56 10.16 19.39
#